data_AF-A0A526V061-F1
#
_entry.id   AF-A0A526V061-F1
#
_cell.length_a   1.000
_cell.length_b   1.000
_cell.length_c   1.000
_cell.angle_alpha   90.00
_cell.angle_beta   90.00
_cell.angle_gamma   90.00
#
_symmetry.space_group_name_H-M   'P 1'
#
loop_
_entity.id
_entity.type
_entity.pdbx_description
1 polymer ?
#
loop_
_entity_poly.entity_id
_entity_poly.type
_entity_poly.pdbx_seq_one_letter_code
_entity_poly.pdbx_strand_id
1 'polypeptide(L)'
;FAYIKATDGGDHLDPMFMKNWRSADAAGLKRGAYHFFYWCRTAGEQADWFIRNVPRVEGALPPVIDVEWNGESSCKRRPSREKELERHYGQRPIIYTAPDFYRDNLRGEFLDYPFWLRAVAQHPSKVYPGRKWLFWQYSGSGLSHGVTGRIDLNVFHGDERQWRAWAGDRQTVADAN
;
A
#
# COMPACT_ATOMS: atom_id res chain seq x y z
N PHE A 1 -9.35 -4.53 6.44
CA PHE A 1 -8.42 -3.38 6.42
C PHE A 1 -8.75 -2.51 5.22
N ALA A 2 -8.25 -1.27 5.18
CA ALA A 2 -8.38 -0.38 4.04
C ALA A 2 -7.07 0.36 3.78
N TYR A 3 -6.66 0.45 2.52
CA TYR A 3 -5.64 1.39 2.07
C TYR A 3 -6.31 2.51 1.28
N ILE A 4 -5.97 3.76 1.61
CA ILE A 4 -6.68 4.95 1.12
C ILE A 4 -5.68 5.79 0.35
N LYS A 5 -6.04 6.22 -0.88
CA LYS A 5 -5.20 7.13 -1.67
C LYS A 5 -5.00 8.40 -0.86
N ALA A 6 -3.75 8.78 -0.66
CA ALA A 6 -3.42 10.02 0.02
C ALA A 6 -2.89 11.05 -0.96
N THR A 7 -1.80 10.74 -1.65
CA THR A 7 -1.13 11.70 -2.52
C THR A 7 -0.72 11.08 -3.83
N ASP A 8 -0.48 11.95 -4.80
CA ASP A 8 -0.01 11.62 -6.14
C ASP A 8 1.06 12.65 -6.55
N GLY A 9 2.21 12.18 -7.01
CA GLY A 9 3.36 13.03 -7.29
C GLY A 9 3.77 13.94 -6.11
N GLY A 10 4.16 15.18 -6.41
CA GLY A 10 4.71 16.10 -5.40
C GLY A 10 3.77 17.24 -5.01
N ASP A 11 2.51 17.21 -5.46
CA ASP A 11 1.60 18.36 -5.38
C ASP A 11 0.11 18.02 -5.36
N HIS A 12 -0.28 16.75 -5.53
CA HIS A 12 -1.68 16.35 -5.48
C HIS A 12 -2.00 15.59 -4.19
N LEU A 13 -3.06 16.03 -3.50
CA LEU A 13 -3.68 15.37 -2.35
C LEU A 13 -5.06 14.91 -2.79
N ASP A 14 -5.37 13.62 -2.57
CA ASP A 14 -6.70 13.08 -2.87
C ASP A 14 -7.75 13.83 -2.02
N PRO A 15 -8.76 14.48 -2.63
CA PRO A 15 -9.75 15.29 -1.91
C PRO A 15 -10.57 14.51 -0.88
N MET A 16 -10.66 13.19 -1.03
CA MET A 16 -11.40 12.30 -0.16
C MET A 16 -10.51 11.65 0.91
N PHE A 17 -9.19 11.82 0.86
CA PHE A 17 -8.24 11.17 1.75
C PHE A 17 -8.62 11.33 3.22
N MET A 18 -8.68 12.57 3.73
CA MET A 18 -8.92 12.80 5.16
C MET A 18 -10.31 12.36 5.61
N LYS A 19 -11.32 12.45 4.73
CA LYS A 19 -12.67 11.95 5.01
C LYS A 19 -12.65 10.44 5.15
N ASN A 20 -12.11 9.73 4.17
CA ASN A 20 -12.02 8.27 4.18
C ASN A 20 -11.11 7.77 5.31
N TRP A 21 -10.00 8.49 5.58
CA TRP A 21 -9.04 8.19 6.64
C TRP A 21 -9.72 8.18 8.01
N ARG A 22 -10.55 9.19 8.31
CA ARG A 22 -11.31 9.27 9.57
C ARG A 22 -12.46 8.27 9.62
N SER A 23 -13.20 8.10 8.53
CA SER A 23 -14.33 7.16 8.48
C SER A 23 -13.88 5.70 8.64
N ALA A 24 -12.74 5.32 8.07
CA ALA A 24 -12.18 3.98 8.26
C ALA A 24 -11.82 3.72 9.73
N ASP A 25 -11.23 4.71 10.40
CA ASP A 25 -10.90 4.66 11.83
C ASP A 25 -12.17 4.49 12.69
N ALA A 26 -13.18 5.33 12.44
CA ALA A 26 -14.46 5.29 13.15
C ALA A 26 -15.21 3.96 12.94
N ALA A 27 -15.02 3.31 11.80
CA ALA A 27 -15.56 1.98 11.50
C ALA A 27 -14.75 0.82 12.10
N GLY A 28 -13.66 1.10 12.83
CA GLY A 28 -12.78 0.09 13.42
C GLY A 28 -11.89 -0.63 12.41
N LEU A 29 -11.73 -0.10 11.20
CA LEU A 29 -10.87 -0.69 10.18
C LEU A 29 -9.42 -0.27 10.41
N LYS A 30 -8.52 -1.26 10.45
CA LYS A 30 -7.09 -1.01 10.23
C LYS A 30 -6.90 -0.31 8.89
N ARG A 31 -6.24 0.84 8.93
CA ARG A 31 -6.10 1.75 7.80
C ARG A 31 -4.63 2.06 7.51
N GLY A 32 -4.31 2.17 6.24
CA GLY A 32 -3.03 2.67 5.74
C GLY A 32 -3.26 3.64 4.60
N ALA A 33 -2.24 4.45 4.29
CA ALA A 33 -2.28 5.41 3.21
C ALA A 33 -1.34 4.94 2.09
N TYR A 34 -1.72 5.22 0.84
CA TYR A 34 -0.84 4.97 -0.30
C TYR A 34 -0.55 6.23 -1.10
N HIS A 35 0.66 6.27 -1.66
CA HIS A 35 1.16 7.28 -2.55
C HIS A 35 1.21 6.75 -3.98
N PHE A 36 0.60 7.44 -4.94
CA PHE A 36 0.72 7.11 -6.36
C PHE A 36 1.95 7.78 -6.97
N PHE A 37 2.89 6.98 -7.44
CA PHE A 37 4.21 7.49 -7.82
C PHE A 37 4.21 8.14 -9.22
N TYR A 38 4.75 9.36 -9.28
CA TYR A 38 4.91 10.14 -10.50
C TYR A 38 6.37 10.16 -10.98
N TRP A 39 6.65 9.45 -12.07
CA TRP A 39 8.03 9.16 -12.49
C TRP A 39 8.84 10.37 -12.98
N CYS A 40 8.20 11.50 -13.29
CA CYS A 40 8.91 12.71 -13.70
C CYS A 40 9.38 13.58 -12.52
N ARG A 41 9.08 13.20 -11.27
CA ARG A 41 9.60 13.84 -10.05
C ARG A 41 10.63 12.96 -9.34
N THR A 42 11.38 13.55 -8.41
CA THR A 42 12.27 12.76 -7.55
C THR A 42 11.44 12.01 -6.51
N ALA A 43 11.97 10.93 -5.94
CA ALA A 43 11.26 10.23 -4.88
C ALA A 43 11.27 11.03 -3.57
N GLY A 44 12.29 11.87 -3.32
CA GLY A 44 12.38 12.68 -2.10
C GLY A 44 11.29 13.74 -2.04
N GLU A 45 11.06 14.47 -3.15
CA GLU A 45 9.94 15.42 -3.25
C GLU A 45 8.59 14.76 -2.98
N GLN A 46 8.42 13.53 -3.44
CA GLN A 46 7.19 12.76 -3.28
C GLN A 46 7.04 12.22 -1.85
N ALA A 47 8.14 11.78 -1.23
CA ALA A 47 8.17 11.37 0.17
C ALA A 47 7.84 12.54 1.10
N ASP A 48 8.45 13.70 0.90
CA ASP A 48 8.15 14.94 1.63
C ASP A 48 6.67 15.33 1.48
N TRP A 49 6.13 15.24 0.26
CA TRP A 49 4.73 15.52 0.00
C TRP A 49 3.79 14.55 0.71
N PHE A 50 4.09 13.25 0.69
CA PHE A 50 3.31 12.24 1.42
C PHE A 50 3.38 12.47 2.93
N ILE A 51 4.57 12.72 3.48
CA ILE A 51 4.80 13.00 4.91
C ILE A 51 4.02 14.23 5.37
N ARG A 52 3.99 15.30 4.57
CA ARG A 52 3.25 16.52 4.90
C ARG A 52 1.74 16.29 5.02
N ASN A 53 1.19 15.36 4.23
CA ASN A 53 -0.26 15.19 4.09
C ASN A 53 -0.83 13.99 4.86
N VAL A 54 -0.01 12.99 5.19
CA VAL A 54 -0.44 11.78 5.88
C VAL A 54 0.00 11.82 7.34
N PRO A 55 -0.94 11.81 8.30
CA PRO A 55 -0.57 11.90 9.71
C PRO A 55 0.03 10.58 10.20
N ARG A 56 1.11 10.69 10.98
CA ARG A 56 1.64 9.57 11.76
C ARG A 56 0.74 9.35 12.98
N VAL A 57 0.00 8.25 12.97
CA VAL A 57 -0.89 7.86 14.08
C VAL A 57 -0.59 6.42 14.51
N GLU A 58 -0.74 6.15 15.81
CA GLU A 58 -0.57 4.81 16.33
C GLU A 58 -1.60 3.85 15.73
N GLY A 59 -1.17 2.61 15.47
CA GLY A 59 -2.04 1.56 14.91
C GLY A 59 -2.33 1.69 13.41
N ALA A 60 -1.87 2.75 12.73
CA ALA A 60 -1.90 2.81 11.27
C ALA A 60 -0.98 1.74 10.64
N LEU A 61 -1.42 1.19 9.53
CA LEU A 61 -0.65 0.24 8.73
C LEU A 61 0.52 0.96 8.02
N PRO A 62 1.61 0.25 7.68
CA PRO A 62 2.74 0.83 6.97
C PRO A 62 2.32 1.54 5.67
N PRO A 63 2.97 2.66 5.31
CA PRO A 63 2.65 3.40 4.09
C PRO A 63 2.91 2.53 2.86
N VAL A 64 2.11 2.71 1.82
CA VAL A 64 2.30 2.04 0.53
C VAL A 64 2.84 3.03 -0.50
N ILE A 65 3.84 2.62 -1.26
CA ILE A 65 4.25 3.29 -2.49
C ILE A 65 3.68 2.48 -3.65
N ASP A 66 2.75 3.07 -4.38
CA ASP A 66 2.17 2.52 -5.60
C ASP A 66 3.07 2.90 -6.78
N VAL A 67 3.80 1.91 -7.28
CA VAL A 67 4.66 2.03 -8.46
C VAL A 67 4.09 1.21 -9.60
N GLU A 68 3.48 1.90 -10.56
CA GLU A 68 3.02 1.29 -11.80
C GLU A 68 3.26 2.20 -13.01
N TRP A 69 3.22 1.60 -14.20
CA TRP A 69 3.15 2.38 -15.42
C TRP A 69 1.74 2.94 -15.55
N ASN A 70 1.63 4.26 -15.43
CA ASN A 70 0.38 5.00 -15.58
C ASN A 70 0.50 5.99 -16.75
N GLY A 71 -0.65 6.41 -17.29
CA GLY A 71 -0.71 7.38 -18.37
C GLY A 71 -0.34 8.82 -17.96
N GLU A 72 -0.08 9.04 -16.66
CA GLU A 72 0.14 10.37 -16.10
C GLU A 72 1.60 10.81 -16.27
N SER A 73 2.55 9.87 -16.36
CA SER A 73 3.96 10.15 -16.54
C SER A 73 4.57 9.47 -17.77
N SER A 74 5.32 10.24 -18.57
CA SER A 74 6.12 9.73 -19.69
C SER A 74 7.54 9.31 -19.29
N CYS A 75 8.00 9.69 -18.10
CA CYS A 75 9.35 9.40 -17.62
C CYS A 75 9.50 7.92 -17.27
N LYS A 76 10.63 7.33 -17.67
CA LYS A 76 11.00 5.94 -17.34
C LYS A 76 12.20 5.95 -16.40
N ARG A 77 11.94 6.19 -15.12
CA ARG A 77 12.94 6.08 -14.06
C ARG A 77 12.76 4.76 -13.33
N ARG A 78 13.84 4.28 -12.70
CA ARG A 78 13.78 3.15 -11.78
C ARG A 78 13.48 3.66 -10.36
N PRO A 79 12.76 2.89 -9.54
CA PRO A 79 12.57 3.23 -8.13
C PRO A 79 13.91 3.37 -7.40
N SER A 80 14.06 4.41 -6.57
CA SER A 80 15.20 4.59 -5.67
C SER A 80 14.90 3.97 -4.29
N ARG A 81 15.95 3.67 -3.51
CA ARG A 81 15.85 3.10 -2.14
C ARG A 81 15.86 4.20 -1.08
N GLU A 82 15.00 5.19 -1.24
CA GLU A 82 14.90 6.27 -0.27
C GLU A 82 14.21 5.79 1.01
N LYS A 83 14.79 6.18 2.15
CA LYS A 83 14.37 5.71 3.47
C LYS A 83 13.60 6.77 4.26
N GLU A 84 13.21 7.88 3.62
CA GLU A 84 12.53 9.00 4.29
C GLU A 84 11.21 8.58 4.92
N LEU A 85 10.39 7.84 4.18
CA LEU A 85 9.15 7.26 4.71
C LEU A 85 9.42 6.29 5.85
N GLU A 86 10.40 5.38 5.71
CA GLU A 86 10.74 4.41 6.77
C GLU A 86 11.21 5.13 8.04
N ARG A 87 12.03 6.18 7.92
CA ARG A 87 12.49 6.99 9.05
C ARG A 87 11.34 7.78 9.70
N HIS A 88 10.45 8.38 8.91
CA HIS A 88 9.37 9.20 9.42
C HIS A 88 8.31 8.38 10.16
N TYR A 89 7.82 7.30 9.53
CA TYR A 89 6.75 6.48 10.08
C TYR A 89 7.26 5.42 11.07
N GLY A 90 8.55 5.08 11.01
CA GLY A 90 9.12 3.97 11.79
C GLY A 90 8.65 2.59 11.30
N GLN A 91 8.09 2.55 10.09
CA GLN A 91 7.53 1.36 9.46
C GLN A 91 8.10 1.24 8.06
N ARG A 92 8.51 0.03 7.67
CA ARG A 92 8.97 -0.24 6.31
C ARG A 92 7.83 -0.07 5.31
N PRO A 93 7.97 0.79 4.29
CA PRO A 93 6.93 0.94 3.28
C PRO A 93 6.65 -0.37 2.53
N ILE A 94 5.41 -0.53 2.09
CA ILE A 94 4.98 -1.62 1.23
C ILE A 94 5.03 -1.14 -0.21
N ILE A 95 5.54 -1.98 -1.10
CA ILE A 95 5.61 -1.67 -2.53
C ILE A 95 4.41 -2.32 -3.21
N TYR A 96 3.47 -1.50 -3.70
CA TYR A 96 2.44 -1.97 -4.61
C TYR A 96 2.95 -1.91 -6.05
N THR A 97 2.60 -2.90 -6.88
CA THR A 97 2.97 -2.91 -8.29
C THR A 97 2.02 -3.72 -9.17
N ALA A 98 2.00 -3.34 -10.44
CA ALA A 98 1.41 -4.07 -11.55
C ALA A 98 2.38 -5.10 -12.19
N PRO A 99 1.86 -6.10 -12.95
CA PRO A 99 2.70 -7.16 -13.53
C PRO A 99 3.76 -6.68 -14.52
N ASP A 100 3.40 -5.73 -15.37
CA ASP A 100 4.28 -5.12 -16.37
C ASP A 100 5.37 -4.28 -15.71
N PHE A 101 4.99 -3.39 -14.78
CA PHE A 101 5.95 -2.58 -14.04
C PHE A 101 6.95 -3.45 -13.25
N TYR A 102 6.44 -4.51 -12.60
CA TYR A 102 7.30 -5.44 -11.86
C TYR A 102 8.30 -6.14 -12.77
N ARG A 103 7.84 -6.66 -13.91
CA ARG A 103 8.70 -7.35 -14.89
C ARG A 103 9.83 -6.43 -15.35
N ASP A 104 9.51 -5.18 -15.61
CA ASP A 104 10.44 -4.22 -16.23
C ASP A 104 11.44 -3.64 -15.21
N ASN A 105 11.04 -3.48 -13.94
CA ASN A 105 11.82 -2.71 -12.95
C ASN A 105 12.11 -3.40 -11.62
N LEU A 106 11.30 -4.39 -11.18
CA LEU A 106 11.35 -4.89 -9.79
C LEU A 106 11.79 -6.36 -9.67
N ARG A 107 12.08 -7.06 -10.77
CA ARG A 107 12.65 -8.41 -10.72
C ARG A 107 14.03 -8.39 -10.06
N GLY A 108 14.20 -9.15 -8.99
CA GLY A 108 15.44 -9.18 -8.20
C GLY A 108 15.64 -7.98 -7.26
N GLU A 109 14.77 -6.97 -7.33
CA GLU A 109 14.88 -5.76 -6.52
C GLU A 109 14.01 -5.81 -5.27
N PHE A 110 14.35 -4.96 -4.31
CA PHE A 110 13.62 -4.73 -3.05
C PHE A 110 13.23 -6.04 -2.32
N LEU A 111 14.11 -7.04 -2.34
CA LEU A 111 13.86 -8.36 -1.72
C LEU A 111 13.58 -8.27 -0.21
N ASP A 112 14.02 -7.19 0.43
CA ASP A 112 13.85 -6.87 1.84
C ASP A 112 12.59 -6.02 2.15
N TYR A 113 11.76 -5.73 1.15
CA TYR A 113 10.51 -4.98 1.30
C TYR A 113 9.28 -5.87 1.13
N PRO A 114 8.20 -5.62 1.88
CA PRO A 114 6.91 -6.27 1.64
C PRO A 114 6.29 -5.78 0.33
N PHE A 115 5.70 -6.71 -0.41
CA PHE A 115 5.03 -6.43 -1.68
C PHE A 115 3.52 -6.57 -1.57
N TRP A 116 2.82 -5.64 -2.20
CA TRP A 116 1.41 -5.75 -2.55
C TRP A 116 1.29 -5.98 -4.05
N LEU A 117 0.96 -7.20 -4.48
CA LEU A 117 0.96 -7.56 -5.89
C LEU A 117 -0.44 -7.47 -6.48
N ARG A 118 -0.60 -6.74 -7.59
CA ARG A 118 -1.81 -6.83 -8.41
C ARG A 118 -1.78 -8.07 -9.29
N ALA A 119 -2.78 -8.94 -9.16
CA ALA A 119 -2.96 -10.08 -10.06
C ALA A 119 -4.45 -10.47 -10.13
N VAL A 120 -5.18 -9.90 -11.09
CA VAL A 120 -6.65 -10.09 -11.17
C VAL A 120 -7.06 -11.26 -12.06
N ALA A 121 -6.17 -11.76 -12.91
CA ALA A 121 -6.46 -12.84 -13.86
C ALA A 121 -5.94 -14.21 -13.40
N GLN A 122 -4.89 -14.26 -12.59
CA GLN A 122 -4.24 -15.48 -12.10
C GLN A 122 -3.66 -15.24 -10.71
N HIS A 123 -3.38 -16.32 -9.98
CA HIS A 123 -2.74 -16.24 -8.67
C HIS A 123 -1.34 -15.60 -8.75
N PRO A 124 -0.90 -14.81 -7.75
CA PRO A 124 0.40 -14.14 -7.77
C PRO A 124 1.60 -15.08 -7.99
N SER A 125 1.53 -16.33 -7.55
CA SER A 125 2.61 -17.31 -7.78
C SER A 125 2.85 -17.65 -9.26
N LYS A 126 1.86 -17.42 -10.13
CA LYS A 126 1.99 -17.58 -11.59
C LYS A 126 2.48 -16.30 -12.26
N VAL A 127 1.96 -15.16 -11.83
CA VAL A 127 2.28 -13.83 -12.40
C VAL A 127 3.67 -13.34 -11.95
N TYR A 128 4.06 -13.67 -10.72
CA TYR A 128 5.29 -13.25 -10.07
C TYR A 128 6.05 -14.45 -9.46
N PRO A 129 6.59 -15.37 -10.28
CA PRO A 129 7.23 -16.59 -9.77
C PRO A 129 8.35 -16.27 -8.78
N GLY A 130 8.30 -16.93 -7.60
CA GLY A 130 9.29 -16.77 -6.53
C GLY A 130 9.21 -15.46 -5.74
N ARG A 131 8.29 -14.54 -6.07
CA ARG A 131 8.12 -13.29 -5.30
C ARG A 131 7.21 -13.53 -4.09
N LYS A 132 7.76 -13.30 -2.91
CA LYS A 132 6.97 -13.19 -1.66
C LYS A 132 6.08 -11.95 -1.74
N TRP A 133 4.85 -12.08 -1.26
CA TRP A 133 3.89 -10.98 -1.18
C TRP A 133 3.22 -10.98 0.20
N LEU A 134 2.83 -9.78 0.61
CA LEU A 134 2.12 -9.50 1.86
C LEU A 134 0.64 -9.24 1.60
N PHE A 135 0.35 -8.50 0.53
CA PHE A 135 -1.00 -8.25 0.05
C PHE A 135 -1.15 -8.67 -1.41
N TRP A 136 -2.35 -9.11 -1.78
CA TRP A 136 -2.71 -9.43 -3.14
C TRP A 136 -3.99 -8.68 -3.51
N GLN A 137 -3.92 -7.82 -4.54
CA GLN A 137 -5.11 -7.28 -5.20
C GLN A 137 -5.62 -8.28 -6.22
N TYR A 138 -6.73 -8.92 -5.90
CA TYR A 138 -7.31 -10.01 -6.70
C TYR A 138 -8.49 -9.57 -7.57
N SER A 139 -9.00 -8.35 -7.35
CA SER A 139 -10.06 -7.77 -8.19
C SER A 139 -9.92 -6.25 -8.23
N GLY A 140 -10.13 -5.66 -9.41
CA GLY A 140 -10.36 -4.22 -9.60
C GLY A 140 -11.84 -3.87 -9.90
N SER A 141 -12.73 -4.80 -9.59
CA SER A 141 -14.15 -4.76 -9.98
C SER A 141 -15.09 -5.17 -8.86
N GLY A 142 -14.58 -5.27 -7.63
CA GLY A 142 -15.33 -5.83 -6.53
C GLY A 142 -16.57 -5.02 -6.21
N LEU A 143 -17.53 -5.68 -5.59
CA LEU A 143 -18.64 -5.05 -4.89
C LEU A 143 -18.43 -5.33 -3.40
N SER A 144 -18.51 -4.29 -2.59
CA SER A 144 -18.40 -4.41 -1.14
C SER A 144 -19.52 -3.64 -0.47
N HIS A 145 -20.07 -4.21 0.61
CA HIS A 145 -21.07 -3.52 1.41
C HIS A 145 -20.49 -2.21 1.94
N GLY A 146 -21.22 -1.11 1.76
CA GLY A 146 -20.80 0.23 2.19
C GLY A 146 -20.05 1.06 1.14
N VAL A 147 -19.81 0.54 -0.07
CA VAL A 147 -19.21 1.30 -1.18
C VAL A 147 -20.13 1.26 -2.39
N THR A 148 -20.50 2.44 -2.90
CA THR A 148 -21.24 2.57 -4.15
C THR A 148 -20.25 2.54 -5.32
N GLY A 149 -20.36 1.54 -6.19
CA GLY A 149 -19.49 1.37 -7.36
C GLY A 149 -18.50 0.22 -7.23
N ARG A 150 -17.51 0.19 -8.12
CA ARG A 150 -16.44 -0.84 -8.13
C ARG A 150 -15.36 -0.47 -7.13
N ILE A 151 -14.86 -1.47 -6.42
CA ILE A 151 -13.75 -1.33 -5.47
C ILE A 151 -12.68 -2.39 -5.70
N ASP A 152 -11.44 -2.02 -5.45
CA ASP A 152 -10.33 -2.96 -5.43
C ASP A 152 -10.42 -3.87 -4.20
N LEU A 153 -10.42 -5.19 -4.42
CA LEU A 153 -10.45 -6.17 -3.33
C LEU A 153 -9.09 -6.81 -3.13
N ASN A 154 -8.74 -6.94 -1.86
CA ASN A 154 -7.41 -7.32 -1.43
C ASN A 154 -7.47 -8.36 -0.32
N VAL A 155 -6.48 -9.24 -0.30
CA VAL A 155 -6.26 -10.20 0.79
C VAL A 155 -4.87 -10.06 1.37
N PHE A 156 -4.75 -10.32 2.66
CA PHE A 156 -3.47 -10.49 3.35
C PHE A 156 -2.95 -11.91 3.17
N HIS A 157 -1.63 -12.07 3.06
CA HIS A 157 -0.99 -13.38 3.00
C HIS A 157 -0.86 -13.99 4.40
N GLY A 158 -1.93 -14.61 4.88
CA GLY A 158 -1.94 -15.34 6.15
C GLY A 158 -3.34 -15.55 6.71
N ASP A 159 -3.38 -16.21 7.87
CA ASP A 159 -4.59 -16.36 8.68
C ASP A 159 -4.85 -15.11 9.57
N GLU A 160 -5.97 -15.12 10.28
CA GLU A 160 -6.37 -14.01 11.16
C GLU A 160 -5.36 -13.76 12.30
N ARG A 161 -4.76 -14.81 12.85
CA ARG A 161 -3.76 -14.69 13.93
C ARG A 161 -2.51 -14.00 13.41
N GLN A 162 -2.03 -14.41 12.23
CA GLN A 162 -0.90 -13.78 11.55
C GLN A 162 -1.20 -12.33 11.18
N TRP A 163 -2.43 -12.04 10.73
CA TRP A 163 -2.89 -10.68 10.49
C TRP A 163 -2.81 -9.82 11.75
N ARG A 164 -3.40 -10.26 12.87
CA ARG A 164 -3.41 -9.50 14.13
C ARG A 164 -2.00 -9.25 14.64
N ALA A 165 -1.14 -10.27 14.60
CA ALA A 165 0.26 -10.14 14.98
C ALA A 165 1.02 -9.12 14.11
N TRP A 166 0.82 -9.16 12.79
CA TRP A 166 1.48 -8.24 11.86
C TRP A 166 0.94 -6.80 11.97
N ALA A 167 -0.38 -6.63 12.10
CA ALA A 167 -1.05 -5.33 12.19
C ALA A 167 -0.87 -4.63 13.55
N GLY A 168 -0.10 -5.23 14.46
CA GLY A 168 0.19 -4.69 15.78
C GLY A 168 -1.00 -4.75 16.74
N ASP A 169 -1.98 -5.61 16.49
CA ASP A 169 -3.05 -5.91 17.44
C ASP A 169 -2.48 -6.78 18.56
N ARG A 170 -1.96 -6.13 19.60
CA ARG A 170 -1.74 -6.81 20.88
C ARG A 170 -3.12 -7.15 21.44
N GLN A 171 -3.56 -8.40 21.29
CA GLN A 171 -4.55 -8.94 22.21
C GLN A 171 -3.95 -8.83 23.61
N THR A 172 -4.53 -8.01 24.47
CA THR A 172 -4.52 -8.29 25.91
C THR A 172 -5.08 -9.69 26.04
N VAL A 173 -4.20 -10.65 26.27
CA VAL A 173 -4.58 -11.96 26.76
C VAL A 173 -5.22 -11.68 28.11
N ALA A 174 -6.56 -11.67 28.14
CA ALA A 174 -7.25 -11.88 29.40
C ALA A 174 -6.99 -13.34 29.72
N ASP A 175 -6.05 -13.57 30.63
CA ASP A 175 -5.82 -14.87 31.25
C ASP A 175 -7.15 -15.33 31.86
N ALA A 176 -7.75 -16.33 31.25
CA ALA A 176 -8.79 -17.13 31.89
C ALA A 176 -8.06 -18.12 32.80
N ASN A 177 -7.96 -17.75 34.08
CA ASN A 177 -7.81 -18.70 35.18
C ASN A 177 -9.20 -19.19 35.60
#